data_AF-A0A7S0PWH7-F1
#
_entry.id   AF-A0A7S0PWH7-F1
#
_cell.length_a   1.000
_cell.length_b   1.000
_cell.length_c   1.000
_cell.angle_alpha   90.00
_cell.angle_beta   90.00
_cell.angle_gamma   90.00
#
_symmetry.space_group_name_H-M   'P 1'
#
loop_
_entity.id
_entity.type
_entity.pdbx_description
1 polymer ?
#
loop_
_entity_poly.entity_id
_entity_poly.type
_entity_poly.pdbx_seq_one_letter_code
_entity_poly.pdbx_strand_id
1 'polypeptide(L)'
;MADTTDIDVKDKDTEEILTEVKARLFRSKVNWLLIFDNVEDQTILDKFLPHGSGAVQGHVIITTRVVEPSDHLLQLDCFSGEESVELLCRSAGEQNVSGAKNIQAAHELA
;
A
#
# COMPACT_ATOMS: atom_id res chain seq x y z
N MET A 1 7.58 -4.61 -20.31
CA MET A 1 7.53 -5.39 -19.05
C MET A 1 6.55 -6.51 -19.30
N ALA A 2 6.98 -7.76 -19.18
CA ALA A 2 6.13 -8.90 -19.49
C ALA A 2 5.02 -9.01 -18.44
N ASP A 3 3.81 -9.30 -18.90
CA ASP A 3 2.68 -9.64 -18.03
C ASP A 3 2.95 -11.03 -17.45
N THR A 4 3.52 -11.10 -16.25
CA THR A 4 4.09 -12.34 -15.71
C THR A 4 3.11 -13.18 -14.89
N THR A 5 1.86 -12.73 -14.70
CA THR A 5 0.94 -13.45 -13.83
C THR A 5 0.06 -14.45 -14.54
N ASP A 6 -0.20 -14.35 -15.86
CA ASP A 6 -0.99 -15.29 -16.70
C ASP A 6 -2.15 -15.97 -15.95
N ILE A 7 -2.86 -15.22 -15.12
CA ILE A 7 -4.05 -15.68 -14.43
C ILE A 7 -5.20 -15.38 -15.37
N ASP A 8 -5.78 -16.42 -15.94
CA ASP A 8 -7.03 -16.26 -16.67
C ASP A 8 -8.16 -15.97 -15.68
N VAL A 9 -8.65 -14.73 -15.67
CA VAL A 9 -9.68 -14.23 -14.75
C VAL A 9 -11.06 -14.23 -15.42
N LYS A 10 -11.15 -14.47 -16.73
CA LYS A 10 -12.45 -14.43 -17.44
C LYS A 10 -13.33 -15.60 -16.99
N ASP A 11 -14.59 -15.28 -16.71
CA ASP A 11 -15.66 -16.22 -16.37
C ASP A 11 -15.46 -17.05 -15.09
N LYS A 12 -14.47 -16.70 -14.25
CA LYS A 12 -14.25 -17.32 -12.94
C LYS A 12 -14.95 -16.57 -11.83
N ASP A 13 -15.45 -17.31 -10.85
CA ASP A 13 -15.91 -16.69 -9.61
C ASP A 13 -14.71 -16.25 -8.74
N THR A 14 -14.98 -15.39 -7.77
CA THR A 14 -13.95 -14.84 -6.88
C THR A 14 -13.18 -15.93 -6.14
N GLU A 15 -13.84 -17.00 -5.71
CA GLU A 15 -13.20 -18.07 -4.92
C GLU A 15 -12.25 -18.90 -5.79
N GLU A 16 -12.59 -19.14 -7.05
CA GLU A 16 -11.71 -19.78 -8.03
C GLU A 16 -10.46 -18.93 -8.29
N ILE A 17 -10.63 -17.61 -8.42
CA ILE A 17 -9.51 -16.67 -8.58
C ILE A 17 -8.60 -16.72 -7.35
N LEU A 18 -9.18 -16.64 -6.14
CA LEU A 18 -8.41 -16.67 -4.89
C LEU A 18 -7.65 -17.98 -4.72
N THR A 19 -8.28 -19.09 -5.05
CA THR A 19 -7.66 -20.41 -4.99
C THR A 19 -6.47 -20.49 -5.94
N GLU A 20 -6.61 -20.02 -7.18
CA GLU A 20 -5.53 -20.03 -8.17
C GLU A 20 -4.38 -19.10 -7.77
N VAL A 21 -4.69 -17.88 -7.30
CA VAL A 21 -3.68 -16.93 -6.81
C VAL A 21 -2.88 -17.55 -5.67
N LYS A 22 -3.56 -18.09 -4.64
CA LYS A 22 -2.89 -18.74 -3.51
C LYS A 22 -2.04 -19.93 -3.95
N ALA A 23 -2.56 -20.77 -4.84
CA ALA A 23 -1.83 -21.92 -5.36
C ALA A 23 -0.59 -21.51 -6.17
N ARG A 24 -0.63 -20.39 -6.89
CA ARG A 24 0.55 -19.86 -7.61
C ARG A 24 1.58 -19.28 -6.65
N LEU A 25 1.17 -18.44 -5.70
CA LEU A 25 2.08 -17.85 -4.72
C LEU A 25 2.75 -18.91 -3.85
N PHE A 26 2.02 -19.97 -3.49
CA PHE A 26 2.56 -21.10 -2.75
C PHE A 26 3.58 -21.92 -3.56
N ARG A 27 3.33 -22.15 -4.86
CA ARG A 27 4.24 -22.89 -5.75
C ARG A 27 5.39 -22.05 -6.29
N SER A 28 5.30 -20.73 -6.15
CA SER A 28 6.28 -19.79 -6.62
C SER A 28 7.62 -20.01 -5.91
N LYS A 29 8.71 -20.01 -6.68
CA LYS A 29 10.08 -20.01 -6.17
C LYS A 29 10.68 -18.60 -6.14
N VAL A 30 9.87 -17.58 -6.38
CA VAL A 30 10.28 -16.18 -6.34
C VAL A 30 9.66 -15.49 -5.12
N ASN A 31 10.45 -14.62 -4.49
CA ASN A 31 9.97 -13.75 -3.44
C ASN A 31 8.83 -12.88 -3.98
N TRP A 32 7.70 -12.88 -3.29
CA TRP A 32 6.54 -12.08 -3.65
C TRP A 32 6.19 -11.06 -2.55
N LEU A 33 5.47 -10.02 -2.95
CA LEU A 33 4.94 -9.00 -2.07
C LEU A 33 3.44 -8.84 -2.37
N LEU A 34 2.61 -9.02 -1.36
CA LEU A 34 1.18 -8.67 -1.43
C LEU A 34 0.94 -7.35 -0.71
N ILE A 35 0.20 -6.45 -1.35
CA ILE A 35 -0.17 -5.17 -0.77
C ILE A 35 -1.69 -5.14 -0.67
N PHE A 36 -2.20 -5.06 0.54
CA PHE A 36 -3.60 -4.78 0.81
C PHE A 36 -3.73 -3.31 1.16
N ASP A 37 -4.31 -2.54 0.24
CA ASP A 37 -4.47 -1.10 0.42
C ASP A 37 -5.83 -0.77 1.05
N ASN A 38 -5.83 0.16 2.01
CA ASN A 38 -6.99 0.70 2.69
C ASN A 38 -7.94 -0.39 3.24
N VAL A 39 -7.39 -1.35 3.99
CA VAL A 39 -8.18 -2.39 4.65
C VAL A 39 -9.03 -1.77 5.76
N GLU A 40 -10.34 -2.06 5.74
CA GLU A 40 -11.30 -1.59 6.75
C GLU A 40 -11.67 -2.67 7.76
N ASP A 41 -11.60 -3.94 7.35
CA ASP A 41 -11.94 -5.12 8.17
C ASP A 41 -10.77 -6.12 8.08
N GLN A 42 -10.09 -6.37 9.19
CA GLN A 42 -8.98 -7.32 9.21
C GLN A 42 -9.45 -8.77 9.17
N THR A 43 -10.69 -9.06 9.57
CA THR A 43 -11.21 -10.44 9.64
C THR A 43 -11.35 -11.09 8.27
N ILE A 44 -11.42 -10.29 7.21
CA ILE A 44 -11.46 -10.81 5.84
C ILE A 44 -10.08 -11.23 5.33
N LEU A 45 -8.98 -10.75 5.92
CA LEU A 45 -7.61 -10.99 5.43
C LEU A 45 -7.26 -12.47 5.42
N ASP A 46 -7.70 -13.24 6.42
CA ASP A 46 -7.49 -14.69 6.46
C ASP A 46 -7.99 -15.39 5.19
N LYS A 47 -9.05 -14.85 4.56
CA LYS A 47 -9.56 -15.39 3.30
C LYS A 47 -8.65 -15.14 2.11
N PHE A 48 -7.79 -14.13 2.15
CA PHE A 48 -6.91 -13.75 1.05
C PHE A 48 -5.46 -14.17 1.27
N LEU A 49 -5.05 -14.36 2.52
CA LEU A 49 -3.68 -14.74 2.84
C LEU A 49 -3.37 -16.19 2.40
N PRO A 50 -2.21 -16.42 1.77
CA PRO A 50 -1.74 -17.77 1.48
C PRO A 50 -1.27 -18.43 2.78
N HIS A 51 -2.02 -19.42 3.28
CA HIS A 51 -1.66 -20.20 4.45
C HIS A 51 -0.77 -21.39 4.06
N GLY A 52 0.47 -21.46 4.55
CA GLY A 52 1.36 -22.58 4.30
C GLY A 52 2.65 -22.53 5.12
N SER A 53 3.04 -23.66 5.72
CA SER A 53 4.21 -23.82 6.60
C SER A 53 5.51 -24.22 5.87
N GLY A 54 5.56 -24.05 4.54
CA GLY A 54 6.73 -24.41 3.73
C GLY A 54 7.56 -23.18 3.37
N ALA A 55 8.74 -23.05 3.98
CA ALA A 55 9.85 -22.16 3.58
C ALA A 55 9.41 -20.80 2.97
N VAL A 56 8.92 -19.92 3.85
CA VAL A 56 8.55 -18.51 3.63
C VAL A 56 9.38 -17.83 2.53
N GLN A 57 8.73 -17.48 1.42
CA GLN A 57 9.25 -16.50 0.47
C GLN A 57 8.14 -15.54 0.04
N GLY A 58 7.67 -14.74 0.99
CA GLY A 58 6.69 -13.70 0.72
C GLY A 58 6.49 -12.74 1.88
N HIS A 59 6.20 -11.49 1.55
CA HIS A 59 5.82 -10.47 2.52
C HIS A 59 4.45 -9.91 2.20
N VAL A 60 3.76 -9.45 3.24
CA VAL A 60 2.47 -8.78 3.12
C VAL A 60 2.60 -7.41 3.75
N ILE A 61 2.20 -6.38 3.02
CA ILE A 61 2.02 -5.03 3.53
C ILE A 61 0.53 -4.74 3.55
N ILE A 62 0.05 -4.21 4.67
CA ILE A 62 -1.34 -3.81 4.86
C ILE A 62 -1.32 -2.33 5.21
N THR A 63 -2.06 -1.52 4.47
CA THR A 63 -2.37 -0.14 4.87
C THR A 63 -3.81 -0.11 5.41
N THR A 64 -4.02 0.60 6.52
CA THR A 64 -5.31 0.65 7.21
C THR A 64 -5.44 1.95 7.98
N ARG A 65 -6.68 2.41 8.17
CA ARG A 65 -7.02 3.49 9.11
C ARG A 65 -7.37 2.97 10.50
N VAL A 66 -7.69 1.68 10.60
CA VAL A 66 -8.04 0.99 11.85
C VAL A 66 -6.77 0.39 12.43
N VAL A 67 -6.31 0.95 13.55
CA VAL A 67 -5.11 0.50 14.24
C VAL A 67 -5.48 -0.59 15.25
N GLU A 68 -5.04 -1.81 14.97
CA GLU A 68 -5.05 -2.90 15.95
C GLU A 68 -3.61 -3.18 16.43
N PRO A 69 -3.40 -3.50 17.72
CA PRO A 69 -2.07 -3.81 18.24
C PRO A 69 -1.44 -5.00 17.51
N SER A 70 -0.23 -4.83 16.99
CA SER A 70 0.55 -5.89 16.33
C SER A 70 2.04 -5.61 16.48
N ASP A 71 2.85 -6.66 16.60
CA ASP A 71 4.32 -6.58 16.68
C ASP A 71 4.97 -6.06 15.40
N HIS A 72 4.22 -5.99 14.29
CA HIS A 72 4.68 -5.55 12.97
C HIS A 72 3.99 -4.28 12.49
N LEU A 73 3.36 -3.53 13.40
CA LEU A 73 2.71 -2.26 13.07
C LEU A 73 3.76 -1.16 12.82
N LEU A 74 3.71 -0.57 11.63
CA LEU A 74 4.38 0.69 11.34
C LEU A 74 3.37 1.83 11.43
N GLN A 75 3.40 2.58 12.52
CA GLN A 75 2.61 3.80 12.64
C GLN A 75 3.23 4.89 11.74
N LEU A 76 2.40 5.45 10.87
CA LEU A 76 2.77 6.61 10.07
C LEU A 76 2.37 7.88 10.82
N ASP A 77 3.32 8.77 11.04
CA ASP A 77 3.08 10.08 11.63
C ASP A 77 2.81 11.13 10.54
N CYS A 78 2.34 12.29 10.98
CA CYS A 78 2.25 13.46 10.10
C CYS A 78 3.65 13.99 9.78
N PHE A 79 3.79 14.59 8.59
CA PHE A 79 4.99 15.34 8.25
C PHE A 79 5.24 16.47 9.25
N SER A 80 6.50 16.68 9.58
CA SER A 80 6.95 17.90 10.26
C SER A 80 6.67 19.14 9.39
N GLY A 81 6.81 20.33 9.98
CA GLY A 81 6.66 21.58 9.24
C GLY A 81 7.64 21.68 8.07
N GLU A 82 8.88 21.25 8.27
CA GLU A 82 9.93 21.26 7.24
C GLU A 82 9.59 20.29 6.09
N GLU A 83 9.23 19.04 6.42
CA GLU A 83 8.81 18.04 5.42
C GLU A 83 7.54 18.46 4.67
N SER A 84 6.61 19.13 5.35
CA SER A 84 5.39 19.65 4.73
C SER A 84 5.71 20.76 3.73
N VAL A 85 6.59 21.71 4.11
CA VAL A 85 7.05 22.77 3.20
C VAL A 85 7.80 22.16 2.02
N GLU A 86 8.69 21.19 2.26
CA GLU A 86 9.42 20.50 1.20
C GLU A 86 8.48 19.78 0.23
N LEU A 87 7.50 19.04 0.75
CA LEU A 87 6.50 18.33 -0.04
C LEU A 87 5.71 19.31 -0.92
N LEU A 88 5.26 20.43 -0.35
CA LEU A 88 4.52 21.46 -1.07
C LEU A 88 5.37 22.09 -2.17
N CYS A 89 6.62 22.45 -1.86
CA CYS A 89 7.54 23.03 -2.84
C CYS A 89 7.83 22.06 -3.99
N ARG A 90 8.01 20.76 -3.72
CA ARG A 90 8.18 19.73 -4.75
C ARG A 90 6.92 19.56 -5.60
N SER A 91 5.74 19.54 -4.97
CA SER A 91 4.46 19.35 -5.65
C SER A 91 4.06 20.55 -6.53
N ALA A 92 4.49 21.76 -6.17
CA ALA A 92 4.22 22.97 -6.94
C ALA A 92 5.02 23.06 -8.26
N GLY A 93 6.11 22.29 -8.42
CA GLY A 93 6.93 22.31 -9.63
C GLY A 93 7.39 23.73 -10.01
N GLU A 94 7.19 24.13 -11.27
CA GLU A 94 7.52 25.48 -11.76
C GLU A 94 6.63 26.60 -11.18
N GLN A 95 5.49 26.26 -10.57
CA GLN A 95 4.59 27.18 -9.90
C GLN A 95 5.01 27.47 -8.45
N ASN A 96 6.16 26.96 -8.01
CA ASN A 96 6.68 27.23 -6.68
C ASN A 96 7.06 28.72 -6.57
N VAL A 97 6.18 29.50 -5.94
CA VAL A 97 6.39 30.93 -5.76
C VAL A 97 7.46 31.14 -4.68
N SER A 98 8.49 31.94 -4.95
CA SER A 98 9.54 32.29 -3.99
C SER A 98 8.95 32.73 -2.63
N GLY A 99 9.58 32.27 -1.54
CA GLY A 99 9.04 32.22 -0.17
C GLY A 99 8.37 33.49 0.38
N ALA A 100 8.74 34.69 -0.08
CA ALA A 100 8.07 35.92 0.37
C ALA A 100 6.59 36.00 -0.03
N LYS A 101 6.21 35.43 -1.19
CA LYS A 101 4.81 35.42 -1.67
C LYS A 101 3.98 34.28 -1.07
N ASN A 102 4.61 33.14 -0.74
CA ASN A 102 3.93 32.03 -0.06
C ASN A 102 3.52 32.40 1.37
N ILE A 103 4.38 33.12 2.11
CA ILE A 103 4.05 33.58 3.47
C ILE A 103 2.84 34.53 3.44
N GLN A 104 2.79 35.45 2.47
CA GLN A 104 1.65 36.36 2.29
C GLN A 104 0.35 35.59 2.00
N ALA A 105 0.38 34.62 1.06
CA ALA A 105 -0.80 33.83 0.70
C ALA A 105 -1.30 32.93 1.84
N ALA A 106 -0.40 32.38 2.67
CA ALA A 106 -0.78 31.61 3.85
C ALA A 106 -1.46 32.46 4.92
N HIS A 107 -1.08 33.74 5.05
CA HIS A 107 -1.69 34.68 5.99
C HIS A 107 -3.07 35.20 5.57
N GLU A 108 -3.40 35.20 4.27
CA GLU A 108 -4.71 35.64 3.77
C GLU A 108 -5.83 34.59 3.97
N LEU A 109 -5.45 33.35 4.30
CA LEU A 109 -6.38 32.22 4.49
C LEU A 109 -6.65 31.88 5.97
N ALA A 110 -6.04 32.61 6.91
CA ALA A 110 -6.21 32.46 8.36
C ALA A 110 -7.15 33.54 8.93
#